data_AF-A0A1J3GNR8-F1
#
_entry.id   AF-A0A1J3GNR8-F1
#
_cell.length_a   1.000
_cell.length_b   1.000
_cell.length_c   1.000
_cell.angle_alpha   90.00
_cell.angle_beta   90.00
_cell.angle_gamma   90.00
#
_symmetry.space_group_name_H-M   'P 1'
#
loop_
_entity.id
_entity.type
_entity.pdbx_description
1 polymer ?
#
loop_
_entity_poly.entity_id
_entity_poly.type
_entity_poly.pdbx_seq_one_letter_code
_entity_poly.pdbx_strand_id
1 'polypeptide(L)'
;VEATFIKHFANGNRRKGMKILRPHIKRERHRLTFSTGFSAGCVFSLIVALVSIIRARKIFQKEGHKDYMISMFPLYSLFGFIVLHMIMYAINIYYWKRYRVNYAFIFGFKQGTELGYKQVLFVSFSIGAFALLCILGNLDMQADPKTKSYQAVTELLPLFLLIAMFVVLMLPFNILYRSSRFFFLTCLFHCLAAPLYKVTLP
;
A
#
# COMPACT_ATOMS: atom_id res chain seq x y z
N VAL A 1 -18.02 -14.00 -27.48
CA VAL A 1 -17.87 -13.36 -26.15
C VAL A 1 -18.38 -11.92 -26.14
N GLU A 2 -17.92 -11.02 -27.01
CA GLU A 2 -18.36 -9.61 -27.01
C GLU A 2 -19.87 -9.42 -27.24
N ALA A 3 -20.46 -10.14 -28.20
CA ALA A 3 -21.91 -10.09 -28.45
C ALA A 3 -22.73 -10.58 -27.25
N THR A 4 -22.29 -11.65 -26.60
CA THR A 4 -22.88 -12.18 -25.36
C THR A 4 -22.78 -11.16 -24.23
N PHE A 5 -21.63 -10.50 -24.07
CA PHE A 5 -21.44 -9.45 -23.07
C PHE A 5 -22.37 -8.25 -23.32
N ILE A 6 -22.46 -7.77 -24.56
CA ILE A 6 -23.34 -6.65 -24.92
C ILE A 6 -24.80 -7.00 -24.64
N LYS A 7 -25.22 -8.24 -24.93
CA LYS A 7 -26.58 -8.71 -24.69
C LYS A 7 -26.93 -8.71 -23.20
N HIS A 8 -26.06 -9.25 -22.33
CA HIS A 8 -26.36 -9.44 -20.90
C HIS A 8 -26.00 -8.25 -20.01
N PHE A 9 -24.91 -7.54 -20.30
CA PHE A 9 -24.40 -6.45 -19.44
C PHE A 9 -24.68 -5.05 -19.99
N ALA A 10 -25.01 -4.92 -21.28
CA ALA A 10 -25.30 -3.65 -21.91
C ALA A 10 -26.72 -3.56 -22.51
N ASN A 11 -27.61 -4.52 -22.20
CA ASN A 11 -28.98 -4.60 -22.73
C ASN A 11 -29.05 -4.43 -24.26
N GLY A 12 -28.10 -5.03 -24.98
CA GLY A 12 -28.01 -4.92 -26.45
C GLY A 12 -27.39 -3.62 -26.96
N ASN A 13 -27.07 -2.64 -26.11
CA ASN A 13 -26.46 -1.39 -26.53
C ASN A 13 -24.96 -1.58 -26.86
N ARG A 14 -24.67 -1.74 -28.16
CA ARG A 14 -23.32 -1.95 -28.69
C ARG A 14 -22.34 -0.83 -28.30
N ARG A 15 -22.76 0.45 -28.33
CA ARG A 15 -21.88 1.58 -28.01
C ARG A 15 -21.44 1.54 -26.55
N LYS A 16 -22.38 1.25 -25.64
CA LYS A 16 -22.12 1.13 -24.19
C LYS A 16 -21.24 -0.09 -23.88
N GLY A 17 -21.56 -1.25 -24.46
CA GLY A 17 -20.79 -2.48 -24.22
C GLY A 17 -19.36 -2.41 -24.79
N MET A 18 -19.19 -1.88 -26.01
CA MET A 18 -17.85 -1.70 -26.59
C MET A 18 -17.03 -0.65 -25.84
N LYS A 19 -17.64 0.38 -25.24
CA LYS A 19 -16.93 1.31 -24.36
C LYS A 19 -16.31 0.56 -23.17
N ILE A 20 -17.06 -0.33 -22.53
CA ILE A 20 -16.61 -1.12 -21.37
C ILE A 20 -15.55 -2.18 -21.75
N LEU A 21 -15.78 -2.89 -22.86
CA LEU A 21 -14.86 -3.92 -23.39
C LEU A 21 -13.54 -3.34 -23.92
N ARG A 22 -13.61 -2.11 -24.43
CA ARG A 22 -12.57 -1.14 -24.84
C ARG A 22 -11.70 -0.56 -23.73
N PRO A 23 -10.66 -1.19 -23.13
CA PRO A 23 -9.85 -0.48 -22.12
C PRO A 23 -9.19 0.75 -22.74
N HIS A 24 -9.36 1.91 -22.11
CA HIS A 24 -8.68 3.13 -22.53
C HIS A 24 -7.22 3.05 -22.10
N ILE A 25 -6.29 2.95 -23.05
CA ILE A 25 -4.86 2.91 -22.74
C ILE A 25 -4.44 4.27 -22.19
N LYS A 26 -4.20 4.35 -20.88
CA LYS A 26 -3.65 5.55 -20.25
C LYS A 26 -2.16 5.66 -20.58
N ARG A 27 -1.76 6.79 -21.17
CA ARG A 27 -0.33 7.08 -21.41
C ARG A 27 0.37 7.17 -20.06
N GLU A 28 1.39 6.33 -19.87
CA GLU A 28 2.15 6.34 -18.62
C GLU A 28 3.01 7.61 -18.53
N ARG A 29 3.02 8.24 -17.35
CA ARG A 29 3.81 9.44 -17.11
C ARG A 29 5.22 9.03 -16.72
N HIS A 30 6.24 9.45 -17.48
CA HIS A 30 7.65 9.12 -17.23
C HIS A 30 8.11 9.42 -15.79
N ARG A 31 7.62 10.54 -15.21
CA ARG A 31 7.88 10.92 -13.82
C ARG A 31 7.52 9.82 -12.81
N LEU A 32 6.43 9.08 -13.03
CA LEU A 32 6.03 8.00 -12.12
C LEU A 32 7.01 6.83 -12.14
N THR A 33 7.51 6.45 -13.32
CA THR A 33 8.51 5.38 -13.44
C THR A 33 9.79 5.77 -12.68
N PHE A 34 10.26 7.00 -12.87
CA PHE A 34 11.43 7.51 -12.17
C PHE A 34 11.22 7.55 -10.65
N SER A 35 10.12 8.16 -10.17
CA SER A 35 9.84 8.25 -8.74
C SER A 35 9.67 6.88 -8.08
N THR A 36 9.07 5.91 -8.78
CA THR A 36 8.94 4.53 -8.27
C THR A 36 10.30 3.88 -8.12
N GLY A 37 11.16 3.98 -9.14
CA GLY A 37 12.52 3.44 -9.10
C GLY A 37 13.36 4.08 -7.99
N PHE A 38 13.30 5.41 -7.86
CA PHE A 38 13.97 6.14 -6.78
C PHE A 38 13.51 5.66 -5.39
N SER A 39 12.18 5.57 -5.18
CA SER A 39 11.63 5.10 -3.90
C SER A 39 12.04 3.65 -3.57
N ALA A 40 12.09 2.77 -4.57
CA ALA A 40 12.57 1.40 -4.39
C ALA A 40 14.06 1.37 -4.00
N GLY A 41 14.89 2.20 -4.64
CA GLY A 41 16.28 2.38 -4.29
C GLY A 41 16.47 2.87 -2.84
N CYS A 42 15.68 3.85 -2.40
CA CYS A 42 15.69 4.32 -1.01
C CYS A 42 15.36 3.19 -0.03
N VAL A 43 14.30 2.42 -0.28
CA VAL A 43 13.92 1.27 0.57
C VAL A 43 15.08 0.27 0.66
N PHE A 44 15.68 -0.08 -0.48
CA PHE A 44 16.81 -1.00 -0.52
C PHE A 44 18.01 -0.48 0.30
N SER A 45 18.40 0.78 0.11
CA SER A 45 19.49 1.40 0.87
C SER A 45 19.20 1.44 2.38
N LEU A 46 17.96 1.73 2.78
CA LEU A 46 17.56 1.75 4.19
C LEU A 46 17.56 0.36 4.83
N ILE A 47 17.18 -0.68 4.08
CA ILE A 47 17.30 -2.07 4.53
C ILE A 47 18.77 -2.43 4.75
N VAL A 48 19.65 -2.09 3.81
CA VAL A 48 21.10 -2.32 3.96
C VAL A 48 21.64 -1.59 5.20
N ALA A 49 21.28 -0.32 5.39
CA ALA A 49 21.66 0.45 6.57
C ALA A 49 21.18 -0.20 7.88
N LEU A 50 19.92 -0.67 7.91
CA LEU A 50 19.35 -1.35 9.06
C LEU A 50 20.11 -2.64 9.40
N VAL A 51 20.40 -3.48 8.41
CA VAL A 51 21.18 -4.71 8.58
C VAL A 51 22.59 -4.39 9.10
N SER A 52 23.25 -3.37 8.54
CA SER A 52 24.57 -2.95 8.98
C SER A 52 24.58 -2.47 10.43
N ILE A 53 23.60 -1.68 10.87
CA ILE A 53 23.49 -1.20 12.25
C ILE A 53 23.24 -2.36 13.22
N ILE A 54 22.33 -3.28 12.87
CA ILE A 54 22.03 -4.44 13.70
C ILE A 54 23.29 -5.28 13.94
N ARG A 55 24.08 -5.50 12.88
CA ARG A 55 25.36 -6.23 12.96
C ARG A 55 26.41 -5.46 13.76
N ALA A 56 26.63 -4.18 13.44
CA ALA A 56 27.66 -3.36 14.07
C ALA A 56 27.43 -3.19 15.58
N ARG A 57 26.17 -3.00 16.00
CA ARG A 57 25.81 -2.76 17.40
C ARG A 57 25.57 -4.04 18.21
N LYS A 58 25.69 -5.22 17.60
CA LYS A 58 25.37 -6.54 18.19
C LYS A 58 24.09 -6.50 19.03
N ILE A 59 23.02 -5.93 18.46
CA ILE A 59 21.77 -5.61 19.19
C ILE A 59 21.19 -6.85 19.89
N PHE A 60 21.35 -8.03 19.28
CA PHE A 60 20.91 -9.32 19.82
C PHE A 60 21.59 -9.73 21.14
N GLN A 61 22.71 -9.13 21.52
CA GLN A 61 23.46 -9.46 22.74
C GLN A 61 23.19 -8.51 23.92
N LYS A 62 22.37 -7.46 23.73
CA LYS A 62 22.03 -6.51 24.80
C LYS A 62 20.80 -6.96 25.59
N GLU A 63 20.81 -6.70 26.90
CA GLU A 63 19.75 -7.15 27.83
C GLU A 63 18.34 -6.63 27.48
N GLY A 64 18.22 -5.43 26.86
CA GLY A 64 16.94 -4.86 26.42
C GLY A 64 16.40 -5.37 25.07
N HIS A 65 17.06 -6.34 24.43
CA HIS A 65 16.63 -6.87 23.12
C HIS A 65 15.28 -7.61 23.21
N LYS A 66 15.06 -8.35 24.31
CA LYS A 66 13.83 -9.14 24.50
C LYS A 66 12.59 -8.25 24.55
N ASP A 67 12.65 -7.16 25.31
CA ASP A 67 11.53 -6.21 25.44
C ASP A 67 11.24 -5.51 24.11
N TYR A 68 12.28 -5.10 23.37
CA TYR A 68 12.13 -4.54 22.03
C TYR A 68 11.47 -5.51 21.05
N MET A 69 11.83 -6.79 21.10
CA MET A 69 11.30 -7.81 20.19
C MET A 69 9.86 -8.19 20.52
N ILE A 70 9.43 -8.05 21.78
CA ILE A 70 8.05 -8.32 22.18
C ILE A 70 7.13 -7.14 21.85
N SER A 71 7.58 -5.91 22.07
CA SER A 71 6.73 -4.72 21.92
C SER A 71 6.86 -4.05 20.54
N MET A 72 8.09 -3.77 20.08
CA MET A 72 8.33 -2.96 18.89
C MET A 72 8.27 -3.77 17.59
N PHE A 73 8.80 -4.99 17.61
CA PHE A 73 8.88 -5.82 16.40
C PHE A 73 7.51 -6.12 15.78
N PRO A 74 6.46 -6.50 16.53
CA PRO A 74 5.13 -6.72 15.94
C PRO A 74 4.55 -5.46 15.29
N LEU A 75 4.75 -4.29 15.92
CA LEU A 75 4.27 -3.00 15.40
C LEU A 75 4.93 -2.66 14.05
N TYR A 76 6.25 -2.82 13.95
CA TYR A 76 6.97 -2.58 12.71
C TYR A 76 6.73 -3.67 11.65
N SER A 77 6.56 -4.92 12.08
CA SER A 77 6.20 -6.04 11.22
C SER A 77 4.86 -5.82 10.51
N LEU A 78 3.88 -5.24 11.20
CA LEU A 78 2.58 -4.87 10.62
C LEU A 78 2.73 -3.94 9.40
N PHE A 79 3.59 -2.93 9.46
CA PHE A 79 3.87 -2.08 8.30
C PHE A 79 4.55 -2.85 7.18
N GLY A 80 5.46 -3.77 7.51
CA GLY A 80 6.06 -4.70 6.55
C GLY A 80 5.02 -5.56 5.82
N PHE A 81 4.05 -6.12 6.55
CA PHE A 81 2.94 -6.89 5.97
C PHE A 81 2.06 -6.03 5.06
N ILE A 82 1.76 -4.79 5.44
CA ILE A 82 0.99 -3.86 4.60
C ILE A 82 1.74 -3.58 3.29
N VAL A 83 3.03 -3.27 3.36
CA VAL A 83 3.88 -3.02 2.19
C VAL A 83 3.96 -4.26 1.30
N LEU A 84 4.13 -5.45 1.90
CA LEU A 84 4.14 -6.72 1.17
C LEU A 84 2.82 -6.96 0.43
N HIS A 85 1.69 -6.76 1.11
CA HIS A 85 0.36 -6.91 0.51
C HIS A 85 0.16 -5.95 -0.67
N MET A 86 0.60 -4.69 -0.53
CA MET A 86 0.54 -3.69 -1.59
C MET A 86 1.42 -4.05 -2.79
N ILE A 87 2.61 -4.63 -2.56
CA ILE A 87 3.47 -5.14 -3.63
C ILE A 87 2.79 -6.30 -4.37
N MET A 88 2.23 -7.28 -3.64
CA MET A 88 1.48 -8.38 -4.26
C MET A 88 0.29 -7.87 -5.08
N TYR A 89 -0.46 -6.89 -4.56
CA TYR A 89 -1.53 -6.24 -5.30
C TYR A 89 -1.04 -5.56 -6.59
N ALA A 90 0.12 -4.86 -6.53
CA ALA A 90 0.72 -4.27 -7.72
C ALA A 90 1.14 -5.32 -8.75
N ILE A 91 1.70 -6.46 -8.31
CA ILE A 91 2.07 -7.59 -9.18
C ILE A 91 0.82 -8.14 -9.89
N ASN A 92 -0.31 -8.27 -9.17
CA ASN A 92 -1.57 -8.71 -9.77
C ASN A 92 -2.04 -7.76 -10.88
N ILE A 93 -2.01 -6.43 -10.63
CA ILE A 93 -2.35 -5.43 -11.65
C ILE A 93 -1.39 -5.51 -12.84
N TYR A 94 -0.08 -5.73 -12.60
CA TYR A 94 0.90 -5.87 -13.66
C TYR A 94 0.58 -7.07 -14.57
N TYR A 95 0.30 -8.24 -14.00
CA TYR A 95 -0.07 -9.42 -14.79
C TYR A 95 -1.39 -9.25 -15.51
N TRP A 96 -2.43 -8.69 -14.86
CA TRP A 96 -3.69 -8.38 -15.52
C TRP A 96 -3.50 -7.42 -16.70
N LYS A 97 -2.65 -6.40 -16.56
CA LYS A 97 -2.32 -5.50 -17.66
C LYS A 97 -1.54 -6.22 -18.77
N ARG A 98 -0.60 -7.09 -18.43
CA ARG A 98 0.21 -7.87 -19.39
C ARG A 98 -0.64 -8.83 -20.22
N TYR A 99 -1.57 -9.54 -19.57
CA TYR A 99 -2.50 -10.49 -20.22
C TYR A 99 -3.79 -9.84 -20.73
N ARG A 100 -3.88 -8.49 -20.71
CA ARG A 100 -5.03 -7.70 -21.20
C ARG A 100 -6.37 -8.05 -20.52
N VAL A 101 -6.31 -8.46 -19.25
CA VAL A 101 -7.50 -8.66 -18.40
C VAL A 101 -8.04 -7.29 -17.98
N ASN A 102 -9.34 -7.07 -18.20
CA ASN A 102 -10.01 -5.82 -17.85
C ASN A 102 -10.31 -5.75 -16.34
N TYR A 103 -9.28 -5.55 -15.52
CA TYR A 103 -9.41 -5.46 -14.06
C TYR A 103 -10.26 -4.25 -13.61
N ALA A 104 -10.28 -3.17 -14.40
CA ALA A 104 -11.18 -2.04 -14.14
C ALA A 104 -12.65 -2.47 -14.15
N PHE A 105 -13.02 -3.36 -15.07
CA PHE A 105 -14.36 -3.96 -15.08
C PHE A 105 -14.59 -4.90 -13.89
N ILE A 106 -13.63 -5.77 -13.55
CA ILE A 106 -13.76 -6.73 -12.44
C ILE A 106 -14.04 -6.01 -11.11
N PHE A 107 -13.34 -4.91 -10.84
CA PHE A 107 -13.53 -4.12 -9.62
C PHE A 107 -14.62 -3.05 -9.74
N GLY A 108 -15.32 -2.96 -10.88
CA GLY A 108 -16.35 -1.94 -11.10
C GLY A 108 -15.83 -0.50 -11.14
N PHE A 109 -14.54 -0.30 -11.43
CA PHE A 109 -13.95 1.03 -11.59
C PHE A 109 -14.49 1.73 -12.84
N LYS A 110 -14.68 3.04 -12.75
CA LYS A 110 -14.85 3.87 -13.95
C LYS A 110 -13.54 3.83 -14.75
N GLN A 111 -13.65 3.56 -16.06
CA GLN A 111 -12.48 3.52 -16.94
C GLN A 111 -11.69 4.83 -16.86
N GLY A 112 -10.38 4.74 -16.66
CA GLY A 112 -9.47 5.89 -16.57
C GLY A 112 -9.19 6.39 -15.14
N THR A 113 -10.02 6.03 -14.16
CA THR A 113 -9.78 6.30 -12.72
C THR A 113 -9.06 5.15 -12.01
N GLU A 114 -8.79 4.05 -12.72
CA GLU A 114 -8.04 2.90 -12.23
C GLU A 114 -6.63 3.26 -11.74
N LEU A 115 -6.23 2.62 -10.65
CA LEU A 115 -4.92 2.76 -10.06
C LEU A 115 -3.93 1.84 -10.80
N GLY A 116 -2.87 2.41 -11.37
CA GLY A 116 -1.87 1.63 -12.07
C GLY A 116 -0.88 0.95 -11.12
N TYR A 117 -0.31 -0.19 -11.53
CA TYR A 117 0.67 -0.94 -10.71
C TYR A 117 1.85 -0.08 -10.23
N LYS A 118 2.41 0.80 -11.08
CA LYS A 118 3.49 1.73 -10.69
C LYS A 118 3.08 2.69 -9.58
N GLN A 119 1.81 3.13 -9.59
CA GLN A 119 1.30 4.06 -8.58
C GLN A 119 1.15 3.34 -7.24
N VAL A 120 0.66 2.09 -7.25
CA VAL A 120 0.62 1.22 -6.07
C VAL A 120 2.03 0.99 -5.53
N LEU A 121 2.99 0.63 -6.39
CA LEU A 121 4.39 0.42 -5.98
C LEU A 121 5.01 1.68 -5.37
N PHE A 122 4.81 2.85 -5.98
CA PHE A 122 5.32 4.11 -5.45
C PHE A 122 4.77 4.41 -4.04
N VAL A 123 3.47 4.23 -3.82
CA VAL A 123 2.86 4.41 -2.49
C VAL A 123 3.42 3.39 -1.51
N SER A 124 3.52 2.14 -1.92
CA SER A 124 4.06 1.04 -1.11
C SER A 124 5.50 1.30 -0.66
N PHE A 125 6.39 1.67 -1.58
CA PHE A 125 7.77 1.98 -1.27
C PHE A 125 7.93 3.26 -0.45
N SER A 126 7.05 4.26 -0.65
CA SER A 126 7.04 5.46 0.20
C SER A 126 6.71 5.10 1.65
N ILE A 127 5.65 4.32 1.89
CA ILE A 127 5.27 3.85 3.22
C ILE A 127 6.42 3.01 3.83
N GLY A 128 6.99 2.09 3.05
CA GLY A 128 8.11 1.26 3.49
C GLY A 128 9.35 2.09 3.86
N ALA A 129 9.69 3.11 3.07
CA ALA A 129 10.82 4.00 3.36
C ALA A 129 10.60 4.79 4.64
N PHE A 130 9.40 5.36 4.85
CA PHE A 130 9.06 6.05 6.09
C PHE A 130 9.09 5.12 7.30
N ALA A 131 8.54 3.91 7.19
CA ALA A 131 8.59 2.91 8.26
C ALA A 131 10.04 2.55 8.62
N LEU A 132 10.89 2.30 7.62
CA LEU A 132 12.32 2.01 7.84
C LEU A 132 13.07 3.19 8.45
N LEU A 133 12.79 4.43 8.03
CA LEU A 133 13.35 5.63 8.65
C LEU A 133 12.95 5.74 10.12
N CYS A 134 11.70 5.46 10.47
CA CYS A 134 11.24 5.44 11.86
C CYS A 134 11.97 4.36 12.67
N ILE A 135 12.16 3.16 12.12
CA ILE A 135 12.92 2.07 12.78
C ILE A 135 14.37 2.52 13.01
N LEU A 136 15.03 3.05 11.98
CA LEU A 136 16.41 3.52 12.09
C LEU A 136 16.55 4.64 13.11
N GLY A 137 15.64 5.62 13.09
CA GLY A 137 15.63 6.71 14.07
C GLY A 137 15.37 6.23 15.50
N ASN A 138 14.46 5.28 15.69
CA ASN A 138 14.20 4.66 16.99
C ASN A 138 15.44 3.92 17.52
N LEU A 139 16.10 3.12 16.68
CA LEU A 139 17.32 2.40 17.03
C LEU A 139 18.51 3.33 17.31
N ASP A 140 18.59 4.46 16.59
CA ASP A 140 19.64 5.46 16.82
C ASP A 140 19.45 6.21 18.14
N MET A 141 18.22 6.65 18.42
CA MET A 141 17.86 7.33 19.66
C MET A 141 18.01 6.43 20.90
N GLN A 142 17.75 5.12 20.77
CA GLN A 142 17.99 4.17 21.88
C GLN A 142 19.47 3.95 22.18
N ALA A 143 20.37 4.22 21.23
CA ALA A 143 21.79 3.97 21.39
C ALA A 143 22.55 5.15 22.01
N ASP A 144 22.06 6.39 21.86
CA ASP A 144 22.72 7.58 22.39
C ASP A 144 22.26 7.88 23.84
N PRO A 145 23.17 7.91 24.83
CA PRO A 145 22.82 8.19 26.22
C PRO A 145 22.22 9.58 26.44
N LYS A 146 22.46 10.56 25.54
CA LYS A 146 21.88 11.92 25.64
C LYS A 146 20.41 11.99 25.23
N THR A 147 19.94 11.05 24.43
CA THR A 147 18.58 11.07 23.86
C THR A 147 17.61 10.11 24.52
N LYS A 148 18.05 9.39 25.58
CA LYS A 148 17.19 8.53 26.41
C LYS A 148 15.96 9.23 26.99
N SER A 149 16.03 10.54 27.24
CA SER A 149 14.87 11.33 27.71
C SER A 149 13.74 11.40 26.68
N TYR A 150 14.00 11.16 25.40
CA TYR A 150 13.03 11.15 24.31
C TYR A 150 12.49 9.74 23.99
N GLN A 151 12.80 8.73 24.80
CA GLN A 151 12.38 7.35 24.57
C GLN A 151 10.85 7.18 24.52
N ALA A 152 10.09 7.93 25.34
CA ALA A 152 8.63 7.92 25.27
C ALA A 152 8.09 8.44 23.93
N VAL A 153 8.79 9.39 23.30
CA VAL A 153 8.40 9.96 22.00
C VAL A 153 8.72 9.00 20.86
N THR A 154 9.79 8.20 20.97
CA THR A 154 10.15 7.21 19.95
C THR A 154 9.26 5.98 19.96
N GLU A 155 8.66 5.66 21.10
CA GLU A 155 7.63 4.62 21.20
C GLU A 155 6.32 5.01 20.53
N LEU A 156 6.04 6.31 20.44
CA LEU A 156 4.87 6.87 19.76
C LEU A 156 5.03 6.99 18.24
N LEU A 157 6.24 6.83 17.68
CA LEU A 157 6.49 6.91 16.24
C LEU A 157 5.66 5.92 15.38
N PRO A 158 5.59 4.61 15.70
CA PRO A 158 4.75 3.68 14.95
C PRO A 158 3.26 4.06 15.05
N LEU A 159 2.81 4.57 16.20
CA LEU A 159 1.44 5.06 16.37
C LEU A 159 1.18 6.28 15.48
N PHE A 160 2.10 7.23 15.42
CA PHE A 160 2.00 8.40 14.54
C PHE A 160 1.94 7.98 13.08
N LEU A 161 2.75 7.01 12.65
CA LEU A 161 2.74 6.48 11.29
C LEU A 161 1.38 5.82 10.96
N LEU A 162 0.82 5.05 11.90
CA LEU A 162 -0.50 4.44 11.76
C LEU A 162 -1.61 5.51 11.64
N ILE A 163 -1.60 6.53 12.51
CA ILE A 163 -2.56 7.63 12.46
C ILE A 163 -2.44 8.39 11.14
N ALA A 164 -1.22 8.69 10.70
CA ALA A 164 -0.97 9.37 9.43
C ALA A 164 -1.52 8.56 8.24
N MET A 165 -1.33 7.23 8.23
CA MET A 165 -1.93 6.36 7.22
C MET A 165 -3.45 6.38 7.24
N PHE A 166 -4.06 6.34 8.43
CA PHE A 166 -5.52 6.36 8.58
C PHE A 166 -6.12 7.70 8.12
N VAL A 167 -5.48 8.82 8.49
CA VAL A 167 -5.84 10.16 8.02
C VAL A 167 -5.75 10.24 6.50
N VAL A 168 -4.66 9.76 5.90
CA VAL A 168 -4.51 9.73 4.44
C VAL A 168 -5.60 8.89 3.78
N LEU A 169 -6.05 7.81 4.40
CA LEU A 169 -7.10 6.95 3.87
C LEU A 169 -8.48 7.64 3.90
N MET A 170 -8.81 8.28 5.02
CA MET A 170 -10.11 8.93 5.27
C MET A 170 -10.24 10.33 4.67
N LEU A 171 -9.12 10.92 4.21
CA LEU A 171 -9.10 12.29 3.73
C LEU A 171 -10.06 12.51 2.54
N PRO A 172 -11.01 13.47 2.63
CA PRO A 172 -12.01 13.69 1.57
C PRO A 172 -11.44 14.45 0.36
N PHE A 173 -10.24 15.06 0.48
CA PHE A 173 -9.61 15.84 -0.58
C PHE A 173 -9.17 14.97 -1.76
N ASN A 174 -9.15 15.56 -2.97
CA ASN A 174 -8.69 14.93 -4.24
C ASN A 174 -7.16 14.68 -4.29
N ILE A 175 -6.55 14.40 -3.15
CA ILE A 175 -5.12 14.14 -2.96
C ILE A 175 -4.94 12.61 -2.82
N LEU A 176 -3.89 12.03 -3.40
CA LEU A 176 -3.55 10.59 -3.30
C LEU A 176 -4.68 9.61 -3.70
N TYR A 177 -5.14 9.70 -4.96
CA TYR A 177 -6.01 8.68 -5.57
C TYR A 177 -7.36 8.46 -4.86
N ARG A 178 -8.11 9.55 -4.61
CA ARG A 178 -9.42 9.58 -3.94
C ARG A 178 -10.35 8.40 -4.29
N SER A 179 -10.58 8.13 -5.58
CA SER A 179 -11.49 7.07 -6.01
C SER A 179 -11.06 5.68 -5.52
N SER A 180 -9.76 5.41 -5.44
CA SER A 180 -9.23 4.13 -4.98
C SER A 180 -9.36 3.97 -3.47
N ARG A 181 -9.22 5.06 -2.70
CA ARG A 181 -9.37 5.04 -1.24
C ARG A 181 -10.79 4.77 -0.82
N PHE A 182 -11.76 5.46 -1.42
CA PHE A 182 -13.18 5.21 -1.17
C PHE A 182 -13.57 3.79 -1.57
N PHE A 183 -13.09 3.29 -2.70
CA PHE A 183 -13.31 1.90 -3.08
C PHE A 183 -12.76 0.92 -2.04
N PHE A 184 -11.52 1.11 -1.58
CA PHE A 184 -10.93 0.28 -0.54
C PHE A 184 -11.72 0.34 0.77
N LEU A 185 -12.13 1.53 1.22
CA LEU A 185 -12.94 1.71 2.42
C LEU A 185 -14.31 1.03 2.29
N THR A 186 -14.96 1.13 1.14
CA THR A 186 -16.22 0.46 0.86
C THR A 186 -16.04 -1.06 0.88
N CYS A 187 -14.99 -1.60 0.25
CA CYS A 187 -14.68 -3.04 0.32
C CYS A 187 -14.41 -3.48 1.75
N LEU A 188 -13.64 -2.72 2.52
CA LEU A 188 -13.32 -3.02 3.91
C LEU A 188 -14.59 -3.01 4.78
N PHE A 189 -15.48 -2.04 4.58
CA PHE A 189 -16.78 -1.99 5.25
C PHE A 189 -17.65 -3.20 4.88
N HIS A 190 -17.74 -3.56 3.60
CA HIS A 190 -18.47 -4.76 3.18
C HIS A 190 -17.88 -6.04 3.77
N CYS A 191 -16.56 -6.18 3.87
CA CYS A 191 -15.92 -7.32 4.50
C CYS A 191 -16.23 -7.40 6.00
N LEU A 192 -16.18 -6.28 6.72
CA LEU A 192 -16.49 -6.21 8.15
C LEU A 192 -17.96 -6.48 8.44
N ALA A 193 -18.84 -5.99 7.57
CA ALA A 193 -20.28 -6.14 7.72
C ALA A 193 -20.83 -7.39 7.01
N ALA A 194 -20.00 -8.16 6.30
CA ALA A 194 -20.39 -9.42 5.66
C ALA A 194 -21.08 -10.41 6.61
N PRO A 195 -20.66 -10.56 7.89
CA PRO A 195 -21.39 -11.41 8.84
C PRO A 195 -22.77 -10.86 9.23
N LEU A 196 -22.99 -9.56 9.09
CA LEU A 196 -24.21 -8.85 9.50
C LEU A 196 -25.23 -8.73 8.37
N TYR A 197 -24.85 -9.03 7.13
CA TYR A 197 -25.72 -8.96 5.97
C TYR A 197 -25.96 -10.34 5.36
N LYS A 198 -27.23 -10.64 5.06
CA LYS A 198 -27.57 -11.82 4.27
C LYS A 198 -27.13 -11.58 2.82
N VAL A 199 -26.30 -12.45 2.28
CA VAL A 199 -25.83 -12.34 0.89
C VAL A 199 -27.03 -12.48 -0.04
N THR A 200 -27.49 -11.37 -0.60
CA THR A 200 -28.45 -11.36 -1.70
C THR A 200 -27.67 -11.46 -3.00
N LEU A 201 -27.69 -12.64 -3.62
CA LEU A 201 -27.23 -12.81 -5.00
C LEU A 201 -28.24 -12.09 -5.93
N PRO A 202 -27.77 -11.22 -6.84
CA PRO A 202 -28.62 -10.64 -7.87
C PRO A 202 -29.05 -11.67 -8.93
#